data_AF-A0A938M7A6-F1
#
_entry.id   AF-A0A938M7A6-F1
#
_cell.length_a   1.000
_cell.length_b   1.000
_cell.length_c   1.000
_cell.angle_alpha   90.00
_cell.angle_beta   90.00
_cell.angle_gamma   90.00
#
_symmetry.space_group_name_H-M   'P 1'
#
loop_
_entity.id
_entity.type
_entity.pdbx_description
1 polymer ?
#
loop_
_entity_poly.entity_id
_entity_poly.type
_entity_poly.pdbx_seq_one_letter_code
_entity_poly.pdbx_strand_id
1 'polypeptide(L)'
;GLISLIFVTLPTPLAKMFSPEPDVLRLSVRCIMVGALEQLPLAFYMVYSGGLRGAGDTLSPMLVTTIGIFLRVPVVYLFGVIFGWGLVGVWLGCAVDWTARAAVVYALFRRGRWRRLQV
;
A
#
# COMPACT_ATOMS: atom_id res chain seq x y z
N GLY A 1 10.13 -3.54 -6.32
CA GLY A 1 11.47 -3.04 -6.69
C GLY A 1 11.40 -2.24 -7.97
N LEU A 2 11.27 -2.92 -9.11
CA LEU A 2 11.27 -2.27 -10.43
C LEU A 2 10.20 -1.18 -10.60
N ILE A 3 8.94 -1.44 -10.19
CA ILE A 3 7.86 -0.44 -10.30
C ILE A 3 8.13 0.81 -9.46
N SER A 4 8.66 0.64 -8.24
CA SER A 4 9.09 1.77 -7.40
C SER A 4 10.17 2.60 -8.09
N LEU A 5 11.16 1.95 -8.72
CA LEU A 5 12.20 2.64 -9.47
C LEU A 5 11.60 3.45 -10.64
N ILE A 6 10.67 2.87 -11.40
CA ILE A 6 9.96 3.57 -12.48
C ILE A 6 9.21 4.80 -11.95
N PHE A 7 8.54 4.69 -10.80
CA PHE A 7 7.79 5.81 -10.22
C PHE A 7 8.71 6.94 -9.75
N VAL A 8 9.92 6.63 -9.27
CA VAL A 8 10.91 7.64 -8.86
C VAL A 8 11.61 8.28 -10.06
N THR A 9 11.92 7.52 -11.12
CA THR A 9 12.69 8.03 -12.26
C THR A 9 11.83 8.67 -13.35
N LEU A 10 10.58 8.23 -13.53
CA LEU A 10 9.69 8.70 -14.59
C LEU A 10 8.34 9.28 -14.09
N PRO A 11 8.25 10.01 -12.96
CA PRO A 11 6.95 10.47 -12.46
C PRO A 11 6.27 11.49 -13.38
N THR A 12 7.04 12.41 -13.98
CA THR A 12 6.51 13.45 -14.88
C THR A 12 6.00 12.90 -16.20
N PRO A 13 6.74 12.05 -16.94
CA PRO A 13 6.21 11.38 -18.12
C PRO A 13 4.94 10.60 -17.83
N LEU A 14 4.90 9.84 -16.72
CA LEU A 14 3.72 9.08 -16.31
C LEU A 14 2.52 9.97 -16.05
N ALA A 15 2.70 11.06 -15.30
CA ALA A 15 1.60 11.98 -14.99
C ALA A 15 1.08 12.71 -16.24
N LYS A 16 1.95 13.08 -17.18
CA LYS A 16 1.57 13.74 -18.45
C LYS A 16 0.70 12.87 -19.36
N MET A 17 0.73 11.54 -19.20
CA MET A 17 -0.13 10.63 -19.97
C MET A 17 -1.62 10.78 -19.60
N PHE A 18 -1.93 11.27 -18.40
CA PHE A 18 -3.30 11.35 -17.89
C PHE A 18 -3.91 12.74 -18.02
N SER A 19 -3.13 13.80 -17.75
CA SER A 19 -3.62 15.17 -17.83
C SER A 19 -2.51 16.14 -18.22
N PRO A 20 -2.79 17.07 -19.15
CA PRO A 20 -1.87 18.16 -19.49
C PRO A 20 -2.00 19.36 -18.53
N GLU A 21 -3.00 19.39 -17.65
CA GLU A 21 -3.26 20.55 -16.78
C GLU A 21 -2.14 20.74 -15.73
N PRO A 22 -1.52 21.93 -15.63
CA PRO A 22 -0.32 22.14 -14.80
C PRO A 22 -0.48 21.84 -13.30
N ASP A 23 -1.62 22.17 -12.71
CA ASP A 23 -1.85 21.98 -11.27
C ASP A 23 -2.07 20.51 -10.92
N VAL A 24 -2.82 19.78 -11.73
CA VAL A 24 -3.01 18.32 -11.66
C VAL A 24 -1.69 17.62 -11.91
N LEU A 25 -0.88 18.06 -12.88
CA LEU A 25 0.42 17.48 -13.15
C LEU A 25 1.34 17.58 -11.93
N ARG A 26 1.42 18.76 -11.31
CA ARG A 26 2.25 19.00 -10.12
C ARG A 26 1.85 18.11 -8.94
N LEU A 27 0.54 17.97 -8.70
CA LEU A 27 0.03 17.09 -7.64
C LEU A 27 0.27 15.61 -7.96
N SER A 28 0.01 15.19 -9.21
CA SER A 28 0.18 13.80 -9.65
C SER A 28 1.62 13.34 -9.53
N VAL A 29 2.59 14.16 -9.92
CA VAL A 29 4.03 13.85 -9.78
C VAL A 29 4.39 13.58 -8.32
N ARG A 30 3.95 14.44 -7.40
CA ARG A 30 4.19 14.24 -5.96
C ARG A 30 3.54 12.96 -5.44
N CYS A 31 2.32 12.68 -5.88
CA CYS A 31 1.60 11.47 -5.49
C CYS A 31 2.27 10.21 -6.02
N ILE A 32 2.72 10.19 -7.27
CA ILE A 32 3.46 9.05 -7.87
C ILE A 32 4.76 8.80 -7.10
N MET A 33 5.49 9.86 -6.75
CA MET A 33 6.71 9.74 -5.94
C MET A 33 6.44 9.14 -4.56
N VAL A 34 5.38 9.58 -3.87
CA VAL A 34 4.97 8.95 -2.59
C VAL A 34 4.49 7.52 -2.82
N GLY A 35 3.75 7.28 -3.90
CA GLY A 35 3.29 5.97 -4.34
C GLY A 35 4.43 4.98 -4.59
N ALA A 36 5.65 5.46 -4.88
CA ALA A 36 6.82 4.61 -5.01
C ALA A 36 7.20 3.93 -3.68
N LEU A 37 6.89 4.57 -2.54
CA LEU A 37 7.17 4.04 -1.21
C LEU A 37 6.30 2.82 -0.89
N GLU A 38 5.02 2.85 -1.28
CA GLU A 38 4.08 1.75 -1.00
C GLU A 38 4.25 0.53 -1.90
N GLN A 39 4.90 0.65 -3.06
CA GLN A 39 5.09 -0.46 -4.00
C GLN A 39 5.82 -1.66 -3.37
N LEU A 40 6.81 -1.41 -2.51
CA LEU A 40 7.56 -2.47 -1.85
C LEU A 40 6.69 -3.21 -0.81
N PRO A 41 6.11 -2.53 0.21
CA PRO A 41 5.16 -3.14 1.13
C PRO A 41 4.01 -3.88 0.43
N LEU A 42 3.44 -3.28 -0.62
CA LEU A 42 2.37 -3.89 -1.39
C LEU A 42 2.79 -5.24 -1.98
N ALA A 43 3.96 -5.29 -2.63
CA ALA A 43 4.49 -6.53 -3.18
C ALA A 43 4.73 -7.59 -2.10
N PHE A 44 5.33 -7.22 -0.96
CA PHE A 44 5.51 -8.12 0.18
C PHE A 44 4.17 -8.67 0.69
N TYR A 45 3.19 -7.80 0.85
CA TYR A 45 1.85 -8.19 1.27
C TYR A 45 1.22 -9.18 0.29
N MET A 46 1.31 -8.92 -1.02
CA MET A 46 0.77 -9.81 -2.05
C MET A 46 1.39 -11.20 -2.01
N VAL A 47 2.73 -11.30 -1.88
CA VAL A 47 3.44 -12.58 -1.84
C VAL A 47 3.03 -13.40 -0.61
N TYR A 48 3.10 -12.83 0.59
CA TYR A 48 2.79 -13.57 1.82
C TYR A 48 1.29 -13.86 1.96
N SER A 49 0.42 -12.91 1.60
CA SER A 49 -1.02 -13.16 1.61
C SER A 49 -1.43 -14.22 0.59
N GLY A 50 -0.80 -14.22 -0.60
CA GLY A 50 -1.00 -15.25 -1.62
C GLY A 50 -0.53 -16.62 -1.14
N GLY A 51 0.65 -16.69 -0.51
CA GLY A 51 1.17 -17.93 0.08
C GLY A 51 0.27 -18.49 1.17
N LEU A 52 -0.25 -17.65 2.08
CA LEU A 52 -1.21 -18.07 3.11
C LEU A 52 -2.50 -18.63 2.50
N ARG A 53 -3.08 -17.94 1.51
CA ARG A 53 -4.28 -18.42 0.81
C ARG A 53 -4.02 -19.75 0.10
N GLY A 54 -2.86 -19.91 -0.56
CA GLY A 54 -2.47 -21.15 -1.23
C GLY A 54 -2.25 -22.33 -0.27
N ALA A 55 -1.92 -22.05 0.99
CA ALA A 55 -1.79 -23.06 2.05
C ALA A 55 -3.11 -23.35 2.80
N GLY A 56 -4.24 -22.79 2.37
CA GLY A 56 -5.55 -22.96 3.00
C GLY A 56 -5.89 -21.94 4.09
N ASP A 57 -4.97 -21.05 4.48
CA ASP A 57 -5.23 -19.96 5.43
C ASP A 57 -5.79 -18.71 4.70
N THR A 58 -7.08 -18.72 4.42
CA THR A 58 -7.77 -17.60 3.75
C THR A 58 -8.28 -16.54 4.74
N LEU A 59 -8.58 -16.96 5.98
CA LEU A 59 -9.14 -16.08 7.00
C LEU A 59 -8.12 -15.05 7.48
N SER A 60 -6.86 -15.44 7.69
CA SER A 60 -5.84 -14.53 8.22
C SER A 60 -5.59 -13.34 7.29
N PRO A 61 -5.33 -13.52 5.97
CA PRO A 61 -5.20 -12.39 5.04
C PRO A 61 -6.46 -11.55 4.90
N MET A 62 -7.65 -12.18 4.98
CA MET A 62 -8.93 -11.48 4.92
C MET A 62 -9.07 -10.51 6.09
N LEU A 63 -8.84 -10.97 7.32
CA LEU A 63 -8.94 -10.14 8.52
C LEU A 63 -7.92 -8.98 8.49
N VAL A 64 -6.68 -9.24 8.07
CA VAL A 64 -5.68 -8.18 7.87
C VAL A 64 -6.18 -7.15 6.87
N THR A 65 -6.82 -7.60 5.78
CA THR A 65 -7.36 -6.69 4.76
C THR A 65 -8.48 -5.83 5.31
N THR A 66 -9.45 -6.45 5.96
CA THR A 66 -10.64 -5.78 6.49
C THR A 66 -10.25 -4.76 7.54
N ILE A 67 -9.48 -5.15 8.55
CA ILE A 67 -9.04 -4.25 9.64
C ILE A 67 -8.25 -3.09 9.05
N GLY A 68 -7.33 -3.36 8.13
CA GLY A 68 -6.56 -2.30 7.50
C GLY A 68 -7.46 -1.29 6.78
N ILE A 69 -8.54 -1.72 6.11
CA ILE A 69 -9.39 -0.77 5.34
C ILE A 69 -10.06 0.21 6.29
N PHE A 70 -10.57 -0.30 7.41
CA PHE A 70 -11.16 0.53 8.46
C PHE A 70 -10.14 1.45 9.13
N LEU A 71 -8.90 1.00 9.33
CA LEU A 71 -7.82 1.84 9.88
C LEU A 71 -7.27 2.85 8.87
N ARG A 72 -7.34 2.56 7.56
CA ARG A 72 -6.87 3.47 6.52
C ARG A 72 -7.65 4.78 6.54
N VAL A 73 -8.97 4.71 6.67
CA VAL A 73 -9.86 5.90 6.65
C VAL A 73 -9.45 6.99 7.67
N PRO A 74 -9.32 6.69 8.98
CA PRO A 74 -8.89 7.70 9.94
C PRO A 74 -7.43 8.13 9.71
N VAL A 75 -6.54 7.25 9.24
CA VAL A 75 -5.14 7.61 8.97
C VAL A 75 -5.02 8.61 7.82
N VAL A 76 -5.71 8.36 6.70
CA VAL A 76 -5.70 9.30 5.57
C VAL A 76 -6.41 10.60 5.90
N TYR A 77 -7.45 10.56 6.75
CA TYR A 77 -8.11 11.77 7.25
C TYR A 77 -7.18 12.59 8.15
N LEU A 78 -6.46 11.92 9.06
CA LEU A 78 -5.46 12.56 9.92
C LEU A 78 -4.38 13.26 9.09
N PHE A 79 -3.80 12.58 8.11
CA PHE A 79 -2.70 13.16 7.32
C PHE A 79 -3.19 14.19 6.29
N GLY A 80 -4.28 13.89 5.60
CA GLY A 80 -4.81 14.76 4.54
C GLY A 80 -5.47 16.02 5.07
N VAL A 81 -6.28 15.89 6.13
CA VAL A 81 -7.15 16.96 6.63
C VAL A 81 -6.59 17.58 7.91
N ILE A 82 -6.36 16.79 8.96
CA ILE A 82 -5.97 17.33 10.28
C ILE A 82 -4.57 17.96 10.23
N PHE A 83 -3.60 17.29 9.59
CA PHE A 83 -2.26 17.85 9.38
C PHE A 83 -2.18 18.82 8.20
N GLY A 84 -3.24 18.94 7.40
CA GLY A 84 -3.30 19.85 6.27
C GLY A 84 -2.35 19.51 5.11
N TRP A 85 -1.88 18.27 5.00
CA TRP A 85 -0.96 17.88 3.90
C TRP A 85 -1.69 17.60 2.57
N GLY A 86 -3.03 17.71 2.55
CA GLY A 86 -3.85 17.55 1.37
C GLY A 86 -3.69 16.17 0.72
N LEU A 87 -3.68 16.13 -0.61
CA LEU A 87 -3.62 14.86 -1.36
C LEU A 87 -2.34 14.06 -1.08
N VAL A 88 -1.20 14.74 -0.90
CA VAL A 88 0.07 14.07 -0.57
C VAL A 88 -0.04 13.35 0.79
N GLY A 89 -0.73 13.96 1.76
CA GLY A 89 -1.02 13.34 3.05
C GLY A 89 -1.87 12.06 2.93
N VAL A 90 -2.87 12.08 2.05
CA VAL A 90 -3.69 10.88 1.77
C VAL A 90 -2.82 9.73 1.23
N TRP A 91 -1.94 10.01 0.27
CA TRP A 91 -1.03 9.00 -0.29
C TRP A 91 -0.02 8.49 0.74
N LEU A 92 0.49 9.35 1.63
CA LEU A 92 1.33 8.92 2.75
C LEU A 92 0.56 8.00 3.71
N GLY A 93 -0.70 8.30 3.98
CA GLY A 93 -1.56 7.45 4.80
C GLY A 93 -1.79 6.06 4.17
N CYS A 94 -1.95 6.01 2.85
CA CYS A 94 -1.99 4.75 2.09
C CYS A 94 -0.69 3.95 2.25
N ALA A 95 0.47 4.61 2.14
CA ALA A 95 1.76 3.96 2.29
C ALA A 95 1.97 3.39 3.71
N VAL A 96 1.52 4.11 4.74
CA VAL A 96 1.53 3.61 6.13
C VAL A 96 0.65 2.38 6.28
N ASP A 97 -0.56 2.40 5.73
CA ASP A 97 -1.47 1.25 5.76
C ASP A 97 -0.85 0.02 5.05
N TRP A 98 -0.29 0.17 3.85
CA TRP A 98 0.35 -0.94 3.15
C TRP A 98 1.54 -1.51 3.92
N THR A 99 2.32 -0.64 4.55
CA THR A 99 3.43 -1.04 5.42
C THR A 99 2.94 -1.84 6.62
N ALA A 100 1.88 -1.37 7.29
CA ALA A 100 1.29 -2.06 8.43
C ALA A 100 0.75 -3.44 8.05
N ARG A 101 0.00 -3.54 6.94
CA ARG A 101 -0.52 -4.83 6.45
C ARG A 101 0.58 -5.81 6.10
N ALA A 102 1.61 -5.35 5.39
CA ALA A 102 2.76 -6.17 5.04
C ALA A 102 3.46 -6.72 6.29
N ALA A 103 3.67 -5.89 7.31
CA ALA A 103 4.26 -6.30 8.57
C ALA A 103 3.41 -7.34 9.32
N VAL A 104 2.09 -7.11 9.41
CA VAL A 104 1.17 -8.03 10.10
C VAL A 104 1.08 -9.37 9.36
N VAL A 105 0.91 -9.36 8.04
CA VAL A 105 0.80 -10.61 7.26
C VAL A 105 2.10 -11.41 7.30
N TYR A 106 3.25 -10.72 7.27
CA TYR A 106 4.55 -11.37 7.45
C TYR A 106 4.69 -12.02 8.83
N ALA A 107 4.26 -11.34 9.89
CA ALA A 107 4.26 -11.90 11.24
C ALA A 107 3.37 -13.15 11.34
N LEU A 108 2.19 -13.13 10.70
CA LEU A 108 1.28 -14.29 10.63
C LEU A 108 1.91 -15.46 9.84
N PHE A 109 2.54 -15.16 8.71
CA PHE A 109 3.28 -16.15 7.93
C PHE A 109 4.41 -16.79 8.75
N ARG A 110 5.18 -16.00 9.49
CA ARG A 110 6.26 -16.51 10.36
C ARG A 110 5.78 -17.34 11.53
N ARG A 111 4.59 -17.07 12.07
CA ARG A 111 3.98 -17.86 13.16
C ARG A 111 3.65 -19.29 12.74
N GLY A 112 3.62 -19.59 11.44
CA GLY A 112 3.51 -20.97 10.94
C GLY A 112 2.20 -21.69 11.26
N ARG A 113 1.16 -20.98 11.73
CA ARG A 113 -0.16 -21.58 12.04
C ARG A 113 -0.77 -22.26 10.81
N TRP A 114 -0.52 -21.69 9.63
CA TRP A 114 -0.91 -22.25 8.35
C TRP A 114 -0.34 -23.64 8.08
N ARG A 115 0.79 -24.03 8.70
CA ARG A 115 1.36 -25.40 8.55
C ARG A 115 0.55 -26.47 9.28
N ARG A 116 -0.30 -26.08 10.23
CA ARG A 116 -1.14 -26.98 11.01
C ARG A 116 -2.54 -27.13 10.43
N LEU A 117 -2.87 -26.33 9.41
CA LEU A 117 -4.08 -26.50 8.64
C LEU A 117 -3.84 -27.72 7.74
N GLN A 118 -4.40 -28.86 8.12
CA GLN A 118 -4.51 -29.98 7.19
C GLN A 118 -5.58 -29.62 6.18
N VAL A 119 -5.16 -29.51 4.93
CA VAL A 119 -6.03 -29.32 3.76
C VAL A 119 -6.44 -30.68 3.24
#